data_AF-X1RC68-F1
#
_entry.id   AF-X1RC68-F1
#
_cell.length_a   1.000
_cell.length_b   1.000
_cell.length_c   1.000
_cell.angle_alpha   90.00
_cell.angle_beta   90.00
_cell.angle_gamma   90.00
#
_symmetry.space_group_name_H-M   'P 1'
#
loop_
_entity.id
_entity.type
_entity.pdbx_description
1 polymer ?
#
loop_
_entity_poly.entity_id
_entity_poly.type
_entity_poly.pdbx_seq_one_letter_code
_entity_poly.pdbx_strand_id
1 'polypeptide(L)'
;GLDTVGQEVIEEIQADVATLKADVDAVKAEVDREFSHRSYIFPDMASDIDLTCTFTSGAIDEFGAWAEITDSGATTLSSIAAVHALHISALRIRTTSRADKLYVIEIGYGLAADAVTILDPHGFGSGTKKIDSDEQVRFRPPVIPQGQKVYYRMKTEDILNATATVELRYHYHPV
;
A
#
# COMPACT_ATOMS: atom_id res chain seq x y z
N GLY A 1 4.52 -56.63 18.00
CA GLY A 1 5.03 -55.44 18.71
C GLY A 1 6.42 -55.19 18.19
N LEU A 2 6.80 -53.93 18.04
CA LEU A 2 8.21 -53.60 17.83
C LEU A 2 9.00 -54.02 19.08
N ASP A 3 10.26 -54.37 18.88
CA ASP A 3 11.19 -54.55 19.99
C ASP A 3 11.53 -53.20 20.62
N THR A 4 12.20 -53.23 21.77
CA THR A 4 12.56 -52.03 22.53
C THR A 4 13.34 -51.04 21.69
N VAL A 5 14.29 -51.52 20.87
CA VAL A 5 15.06 -50.70 19.93
C VAL A 5 14.15 -50.04 18.89
N GLY A 6 13.20 -50.79 18.31
CA GLY A 6 12.23 -50.26 17.36
C GLY A 6 11.26 -49.25 17.98
N GLN A 7 10.97 -49.33 19.28
CA GLN A 7 10.18 -48.33 19.99
C GLN A 7 10.98 -47.05 20.25
N GLU A 8 12.23 -47.17 20.71
CA GLU A 8 13.12 -46.03 20.95
C GLU A 8 13.36 -45.20 19.68
N VAL A 9 13.60 -45.86 18.53
CA VAL A 9 13.79 -45.18 17.24
C VAL A 9 12.52 -44.44 16.80
N ILE A 10 11.33 -44.99 17.07
CA ILE A 10 10.07 -44.31 16.72
C ILE A 10 9.86 -43.07 17.59
N GLU A 11 10.17 -43.15 18.88
CA GLU A 11 10.07 -42.01 19.79
C GLU A 11 11.04 -40.89 19.39
N GLU A 12 12.27 -41.23 18.99
CA GLU A 12 13.26 -40.28 18.48
C GLU A 12 12.76 -39.60 17.19
N ILE A 13 12.28 -40.38 16.21
CA ILE A 13 11.73 -39.83 14.96
C ILE A 13 10.54 -38.90 15.23
N GLN A 14 9.69 -39.24 16.21
CA GLN A 14 8.55 -38.38 16.57
C GLN A 14 8.99 -37.05 17.18
N ALA A 15 10.03 -37.06 18.02
CA ALA A 15 10.62 -35.86 18.59
C ALA A 15 11.26 -34.98 17.51
N ASP A 16 12.00 -35.58 16.58
CA ASP A 16 12.62 -34.89 15.45
C ASP A 16 11.57 -34.25 14.52
N VAL A 17 10.50 -34.99 14.20
CA VAL A 17 9.39 -34.47 13.38
C VAL A 17 8.66 -33.31 14.07
N ALA A 18 8.49 -33.36 15.39
CA ALA A 18 7.90 -32.26 16.15
C ALA A 18 8.79 -31.01 16.11
N THR A 19 10.10 -31.19 16.24
CA THR A 19 11.09 -30.09 16.16
C THR A 19 11.12 -29.47 14.77
N LEU A 20 11.21 -30.30 13.72
CA LEU A 20 11.19 -29.83 12.33
C LEU A 20 9.91 -29.06 11.98
N LYS A 21 8.75 -29.46 12.52
CA LYS A 21 7.51 -28.70 12.32
C LYS A 21 7.59 -27.31 12.96
N ALA A 22 8.10 -27.22 14.18
CA ALA A 22 8.28 -25.93 14.85
C ALA A 22 9.24 -25.02 14.08
N ASP A 23 10.35 -25.56 13.56
CA ASP A 23 11.31 -24.80 12.75
C ASP A 23 10.70 -24.33 11.42
N VAL A 24 9.95 -25.18 10.73
CA VAL A 24 9.24 -24.81 9.49
C VAL A 24 8.22 -23.71 9.75
N ASP A 25 7.47 -23.78 10.84
CA ASP A 25 6.49 -22.75 11.19
C ASP A 25 7.18 -21.43 11.58
N ALA A 26 8.32 -21.48 12.26
CA ALA A 26 9.13 -20.31 12.56
C ALA A 26 9.68 -19.63 11.30
N VAL A 27 10.24 -20.42 10.36
CA VAL A 27 10.75 -19.90 9.08
C VAL A 27 9.63 -19.32 8.24
N LYS A 28 8.45 -19.95 8.19
CA LYS A 28 7.27 -19.37 7.51
C LYS A 28 6.91 -18.01 8.09
N ALA A 29 6.82 -17.91 9.42
CA ALA A 29 6.49 -16.64 10.08
C ALA A 29 7.55 -15.54 9.88
N GLU A 30 8.82 -15.91 9.65
CA GLU A 30 9.90 -14.98 9.32
C GLU A 30 9.81 -14.55 7.84
N VAL A 31 9.57 -15.49 6.93
CA VAL A 31 9.36 -15.22 5.51
C VAL A 31 8.15 -14.31 5.30
N ASP A 32 7.03 -14.58 5.97
CA ASP A 32 5.83 -13.74 5.94
C ASP A 32 6.13 -12.32 6.45
N ARG A 33 6.96 -12.19 7.50
CA ARG A 33 7.44 -10.89 7.99
C ARG A 33 8.35 -10.17 7.00
N GLU A 34 9.23 -10.87 6.32
CA GLU A 34 10.08 -10.28 5.26
C GLU A 34 9.26 -9.80 4.06
N PHE A 35 8.22 -10.54 3.67
CA PHE A 35 7.23 -10.08 2.70
C PHE A 35 6.46 -8.84 3.22
N SER A 36 6.20 -8.75 4.53
CA SER A 36 5.50 -7.63 5.16
C SER A 36 6.27 -6.31 5.24
N HIS A 37 7.60 -6.35 5.11
CA HIS A 37 8.47 -5.16 5.15
C HIS A 37 9.01 -4.76 3.78
N ARG A 38 8.72 -5.53 2.74
CA ARG A 38 8.97 -5.09 1.38
C ARG A 38 8.05 -3.92 1.06
N SER A 39 8.64 -2.73 0.97
CA SER A 39 7.95 -1.56 0.45
C SER A 39 7.86 -1.72 -1.07
N TYR A 40 6.70 -2.18 -1.53
CA TYR A 40 6.35 -2.40 -2.93
C TYR A 40 5.95 -1.08 -3.58
N ILE A 41 6.49 -0.78 -4.76
CA ILE A 41 5.86 0.24 -5.62
C ILE A 41 4.52 -0.32 -6.14
N PHE A 42 4.40 -1.64 -6.35
CA PHE A 42 3.17 -2.43 -6.50
C PHE A 42 3.45 -3.92 -6.13
N PRO A 43 2.45 -4.71 -5.71
CA PRO A 43 2.65 -5.94 -4.94
C PRO A 43 3.04 -7.17 -5.77
N ASP A 44 3.20 -7.06 -7.09
CA ASP A 44 3.72 -8.15 -7.91
C ASP A 44 4.86 -7.67 -8.84
N MET A 45 6.10 -7.97 -8.42
CA MET A 45 7.30 -7.77 -9.26
C MET A 45 7.31 -8.67 -10.51
N ALA A 46 6.40 -9.63 -10.64
CA ALA A 46 6.29 -10.49 -11.80
C ALA A 46 5.41 -9.92 -12.93
N SER A 47 4.52 -8.94 -12.67
CA SER A 47 3.59 -8.46 -13.70
C SER A 47 3.23 -6.95 -13.68
N ASP A 48 3.50 -6.21 -12.60
CA ASP A 48 2.84 -4.92 -12.35
C ASP A 48 3.79 -3.72 -12.16
N ILE A 49 4.91 -3.69 -12.90
CA ILE A 49 5.92 -2.62 -12.77
C ILE A 49 5.47 -1.23 -13.25
N ASP A 50 4.35 -1.15 -13.97
CA ASP A 50 3.84 0.08 -14.63
C ASP A 50 2.46 0.52 -14.12
N LEU A 51 1.94 -0.06 -13.03
CA LEU A 51 0.66 0.39 -12.48
C LEU A 51 0.79 1.82 -11.94
N THR A 52 -0.28 2.61 -12.08
CA THR A 52 -0.34 3.97 -11.55
C THR A 52 -1.73 4.28 -11.07
N CYS A 53 -1.89 5.22 -10.14
CA CYS A 53 -3.19 5.77 -9.78
C CYS A 53 -3.38 7.12 -10.47
N THR A 54 -4.61 7.44 -10.86
CA THR A 54 -4.94 8.79 -11.35
C THR A 54 -5.76 9.52 -10.31
N PHE A 55 -5.19 10.59 -9.76
CA PHE A 55 -5.88 11.47 -8.83
C PHE A 55 -6.44 12.67 -9.58
N THR A 56 -7.72 12.99 -9.34
CA THR A 56 -8.43 14.09 -10.01
C THR A 56 -8.87 15.14 -8.98
N SER A 57 -8.68 16.42 -9.30
CA SER A 57 -9.14 17.50 -8.43
C SER A 57 -10.64 17.64 -8.51
N GLY A 58 -11.28 17.68 -7.34
CA GLY A 58 -12.74 17.81 -7.26
C GLY A 58 -13.23 19.25 -7.24
N ALA A 59 -12.37 20.20 -6.84
CA ALA A 59 -12.69 21.62 -6.77
C ALA A 59 -11.42 22.49 -6.92
N ILE A 60 -11.64 23.80 -7.12
CA ILE A 60 -10.61 24.84 -7.16
C ILE A 60 -10.43 25.38 -5.74
N ASP A 61 -9.18 25.44 -5.27
CA ASP A 61 -8.73 25.90 -3.94
C ASP A 61 -9.36 25.22 -2.72
N GLU A 62 -10.33 24.33 -2.94
CA GLU A 62 -11.02 23.53 -1.94
C GLU A 62 -10.96 22.04 -2.30
N PHE A 63 -11.08 21.18 -1.30
CA PHE A 63 -11.14 19.75 -1.53
C PHE A 63 -12.56 19.31 -1.92
N GLY A 64 -12.65 18.54 -3.01
CA GLY A 64 -13.89 17.87 -3.38
C GLY A 64 -14.17 16.63 -2.53
N ALA A 65 -15.14 15.83 -3.01
CA ALA A 65 -15.47 14.54 -2.40
C ALA A 65 -14.29 13.57 -2.44
N TRP A 66 -14.24 12.68 -1.45
CA TRP A 66 -13.30 11.57 -1.42
C TRP A 66 -13.60 10.56 -2.53
N ALA A 67 -12.55 10.11 -3.20
CA ALA A 67 -12.60 9.06 -4.21
C ALA A 67 -11.75 7.87 -3.75
N GLU A 68 -12.22 6.65 -4.02
CA GLU A 68 -11.48 5.43 -3.65
C GLU A 68 -10.23 5.28 -4.53
N ILE A 69 -9.10 4.93 -3.91
CA ILE A 69 -7.84 4.75 -4.64
C ILE A 69 -7.92 3.46 -5.46
N THR A 70 -7.79 3.62 -6.76
CA THR A 70 -7.77 2.53 -7.74
C THR A 70 -6.55 2.68 -8.63
N ASP A 71 -5.87 1.58 -8.92
CA ASP A 71 -4.78 1.56 -9.89
C ASP A 71 -5.30 1.50 -11.34
N SER A 72 -4.38 1.60 -12.29
CA SER A 72 -4.64 1.54 -13.74
C SER A 72 -5.13 0.17 -14.21
N GLY A 73 -5.04 -0.87 -13.36
CA GLY A 73 -5.60 -2.20 -13.57
C GLY A 73 -7.01 -2.38 -12.99
N ALA A 74 -7.61 -1.31 -12.45
CA ALA A 74 -8.90 -1.31 -11.77
C ALA A 74 -8.93 -2.08 -10.42
N THR A 75 -7.78 -2.38 -9.83
CA THR A 75 -7.71 -2.93 -8.47
C THR A 75 -7.72 -1.80 -7.46
N THR A 76 -8.53 -1.92 -6.41
CA THR A 76 -8.60 -0.90 -5.36
C THR A 76 -7.57 -1.18 -4.27
N LEU A 77 -6.92 -0.13 -3.76
CA LEU A 77 -6.03 -0.30 -2.59
C LEU A 77 -6.81 -0.80 -1.36
N SER A 78 -8.11 -0.48 -1.31
CA SER A 78 -9.05 -1.01 -0.31
C SER A 78 -9.20 -2.53 -0.35
N SER A 79 -9.05 -3.20 -1.50
CA SER A 79 -9.17 -4.67 -1.54
C SER A 79 -8.05 -5.34 -0.77
N ILE A 80 -6.87 -4.72 -0.72
CA ILE A 80 -5.73 -5.15 0.09
C ILE A 80 -5.97 -4.80 1.56
N ALA A 81 -6.39 -3.56 1.84
CA ALA A 81 -6.70 -3.13 3.20
C ALA A 81 -7.89 -3.90 3.82
N ALA A 82 -8.76 -4.53 3.02
CA ALA A 82 -9.84 -5.38 3.52
C ALA A 82 -9.33 -6.65 4.21
N VAL A 83 -8.19 -7.19 3.75
CA VAL A 83 -7.63 -8.46 4.24
C VAL A 83 -6.38 -8.28 5.10
N HIS A 84 -5.66 -7.17 4.95
CA HIS A 84 -4.43 -6.89 5.68
C HIS A 84 -4.42 -5.47 6.25
N ALA A 85 -3.70 -5.25 7.36
CA ALA A 85 -3.33 -3.90 7.75
C ALA A 85 -2.27 -3.35 6.78
N LEU A 86 -2.34 -2.07 6.44
CA LEU A 86 -1.57 -1.46 5.35
C LEU A 86 -0.78 -0.25 5.84
N HIS A 87 0.44 -0.06 5.33
CA HIS A 87 1.22 1.14 5.55
C HIS A 87 1.72 1.72 4.22
N ILE A 88 1.29 2.95 3.89
CA ILE A 88 1.76 3.69 2.72
C ILE A 88 3.07 4.40 3.10
N SER A 89 4.19 4.02 2.49
CA SER A 89 5.53 4.51 2.83
C SER A 89 6.04 5.63 1.94
N ALA A 90 5.49 5.78 0.74
CA ALA A 90 5.84 6.89 -0.15
C ALA A 90 4.77 7.13 -1.20
N LEU A 91 4.80 8.34 -1.75
CA LEU A 91 4.05 8.72 -2.93
C LEU A 91 5.01 9.39 -3.92
N ARG A 92 4.88 9.04 -5.19
CA ARG A 92 5.64 9.66 -6.28
C ARG A 92 4.68 10.22 -7.30
N ILE A 93 4.90 11.47 -7.72
CA ILE A 93 4.16 12.10 -8.81
C ILE A 93 4.93 11.82 -10.11
N ARG A 94 4.26 11.26 -11.13
CA ARG A 94 4.87 11.06 -12.45
C ARG A 94 4.54 12.19 -13.40
N THR A 95 3.25 12.52 -13.49
CA THR A 95 2.79 13.55 -14.42
C THR A 95 1.61 14.31 -13.83
N THR A 96 1.44 15.53 -14.30
CA THR A 96 0.28 16.35 -14.07
C THR A 96 -0.36 16.72 -15.41
N SER A 97 -1.67 16.93 -15.39
CA SER A 97 -2.41 17.41 -16.56
C SER A 97 -2.06 18.84 -16.96
N ARG A 98 -1.48 19.63 -16.05
CA ARG A 98 -1.18 21.05 -16.21
C ARG A 98 0.17 21.39 -15.58
N ALA A 99 0.98 22.13 -16.32
CA ALA A 99 2.23 22.72 -15.84
C ALA A 99 1.96 24.05 -15.14
N ASP A 100 2.93 24.50 -14.35
CA ASP A 100 2.96 25.76 -13.61
C ASP A 100 1.78 25.91 -12.65
N LYS A 101 1.50 24.85 -11.89
CA LYS A 101 0.34 24.74 -11.00
C LYS A 101 0.72 24.14 -9.66
N LEU A 102 0.05 24.59 -8.61
CA LEU A 102 0.10 23.99 -7.27
C LEU A 102 -1.05 23.01 -7.07
N TYR A 103 -0.72 21.87 -6.47
CA TYR A 103 -1.64 20.79 -6.14
C TYR A 103 -1.50 20.44 -4.66
N VAL A 104 -2.61 20.02 -4.05
CA VAL A 104 -2.59 19.38 -2.73
C VAL A 104 -3.39 18.09 -2.81
N ILE A 105 -2.77 16.99 -2.41
CA ILE A 105 -3.38 15.67 -2.29
C ILE A 105 -3.56 15.37 -0.81
N GLU A 106 -4.72 14.83 -0.45
CA GLU A 106 -4.91 14.15 0.83
C GLU A 106 -5.23 12.68 0.59
N ILE A 107 -4.59 11.82 1.37
CA ILE A 107 -4.91 10.40 1.47
C ILE A 107 -5.51 10.16 2.84
N GLY A 108 -6.51 9.29 2.90
CA GLY A 108 -7.17 8.91 4.14
C GLY A 108 -7.74 7.50 4.07
N TYR A 109 -8.22 7.01 5.21
CA TYR A 109 -8.93 5.74 5.29
C TYR A 109 -10.22 5.86 6.10
N GLY A 110 -11.20 5.01 5.80
CA GLY A 110 -12.47 4.96 6.50
C GLY A 110 -13.34 3.82 6.01
N LEU A 111 -14.43 3.52 6.72
CA LEU A 111 -15.42 2.54 6.25
C LEU A 111 -16.26 3.11 5.09
N ALA A 112 -16.38 4.44 5.02
CA ALA A 112 -17.12 5.18 4.02
C ALA A 112 -16.42 6.52 3.71
N ALA A 113 -16.73 7.07 2.53
CA ALA A 113 -16.11 8.28 1.99
C ALA A 113 -16.45 9.57 2.78
N ASP A 114 -17.49 9.55 3.61
CA ASP A 114 -17.90 10.65 4.50
C ASP A 114 -17.30 10.55 5.91
N ALA A 115 -16.62 9.44 6.23
CA ALA A 115 -16.03 9.15 7.53
C ALA A 115 -14.55 8.77 7.40
N VAL A 116 -13.77 9.67 6.79
CA VAL A 116 -12.35 9.44 6.48
C VAL A 116 -11.42 10.04 7.54
N THR A 117 -10.54 9.22 8.10
CA THR A 117 -9.37 9.64 8.86
C THR A 117 -8.26 10.04 7.90
N ILE A 118 -7.87 11.31 7.93
CA ILE A 118 -6.78 11.84 7.11
C ILE A 118 -5.45 11.27 7.60
N LEU A 119 -4.64 10.76 6.67
CA LEU A 119 -3.29 10.29 6.96
C LEU A 119 -2.30 11.45 6.96
N ASP A 120 -2.18 12.14 5.82
CA ASP A 120 -1.28 13.28 5.67
C ASP A 120 -1.64 14.07 4.39
N PRO A 121 -1.74 15.41 4.45
CA PRO A 121 -1.84 16.25 3.26
C PRO A 121 -0.45 16.47 2.63
N HIS A 122 -0.37 16.38 1.30
CA HIS A 122 0.85 16.60 0.56
C HIS A 122 0.66 17.63 -0.55
N GLY A 123 1.42 18.73 -0.45
CA GLY A 123 1.48 19.78 -1.46
C GLY A 123 2.67 19.58 -2.40
N PHE A 124 2.45 19.81 -3.69
CA PHE A 124 3.50 19.82 -4.71
C PHE A 124 3.22 20.85 -5.80
N GLY A 125 4.27 21.33 -6.44
CA GLY A 125 4.18 22.27 -7.57
C GLY A 125 4.73 21.62 -8.82
N SER A 126 3.99 21.69 -9.92
CA SER A 126 4.47 21.17 -11.19
C SER A 126 5.12 22.29 -12.00
N GLY A 127 6.46 22.35 -12.09
CA GLY A 127 7.13 23.28 -13.02
C GLY A 127 6.97 22.87 -14.48
N THR A 128 6.74 21.59 -14.76
CA THR A 128 6.31 21.09 -16.06
C THR A 128 5.23 20.01 -15.88
N LYS A 129 4.64 19.51 -16.98
CA LYS A 129 3.68 18.40 -16.91
C LYS A 129 4.31 17.06 -16.51
N LYS A 130 5.62 16.91 -16.72
CA LYS A 130 6.36 15.73 -16.29
C LYS A 130 7.14 16.12 -15.06
N ILE A 131 6.92 15.39 -13.97
CA ILE A 131 7.70 15.58 -12.76
C ILE A 131 8.88 14.63 -12.88
N ASP A 132 10.07 15.19 -12.69
CA ASP A 132 11.28 14.39 -12.75
C ASP A 132 11.26 13.31 -11.65
N SER A 133 11.94 12.22 -11.97
CA SER A 133 11.89 10.95 -11.26
C SER A 133 12.27 11.01 -9.78
N ASP A 134 12.93 12.09 -9.35
CA ASP A 134 13.57 12.29 -8.06
C ASP A 134 12.63 12.84 -6.98
N GLU A 135 11.45 13.33 -7.35
CA GLU A 135 10.40 13.72 -6.37
C GLU A 135 9.65 12.49 -5.84
N GLN A 136 10.34 11.70 -5.01
CA GLN A 136 9.70 10.71 -4.15
C GLN A 136 9.48 11.30 -2.75
N VAL A 137 8.22 11.49 -2.39
CA VAL A 137 7.85 12.03 -1.09
C VAL A 137 7.66 10.88 -0.13
N ARG A 138 8.46 10.89 0.95
CA ARG A 138 8.34 9.91 2.02
C ARG A 138 7.11 10.24 2.85
N PHE A 139 6.15 9.33 2.84
CA PHE A 139 4.98 9.36 3.69
C PHE A 139 5.28 8.51 4.93
N ARG A 140 5.03 9.03 6.13
CA ARG A 140 5.10 8.26 7.38
C ARG A 140 3.76 8.25 8.13
N PRO A 141 2.65 7.90 7.46
CA PRO A 141 1.35 7.88 8.10
C PRO A 141 1.23 6.70 9.08
N PRO A 142 0.29 6.78 10.04
CA PRO A 142 -0.06 5.62 10.85
C PRO A 142 -0.55 4.46 9.96
N VAL A 143 -0.44 3.24 10.49
CA VAL A 143 -0.98 2.03 9.86
C VAL A 143 -2.48 2.21 9.60
N ILE A 144 -2.90 1.91 8.38
CA ILE A 144 -4.30 1.78 7.99
C ILE A 144 -4.79 0.43 8.53
N PRO A 145 -5.78 0.41 9.44
CA PRO A 145 -6.29 -0.84 10.00
C PRO A 145 -6.92 -1.75 8.93
N GLN A 146 -6.87 -3.06 9.18
CA GLN A 146 -7.59 -4.04 8.37
C GLN A 146 -9.10 -3.73 8.34
N GLY A 147 -9.73 -3.97 7.19
CA GLY A 147 -11.15 -3.76 6.93
C GLY A 147 -11.52 -2.34 6.49
N GLN A 148 -10.55 -1.43 6.39
CA GLN A 148 -10.79 -0.05 5.96
C GLN A 148 -10.71 0.11 4.45
N LYS A 149 -11.44 1.10 3.92
CA LYS A 149 -11.26 1.56 2.54
C LYS A 149 -10.28 2.72 2.50
N VAL A 150 -9.53 2.83 1.41
CA VAL A 150 -8.50 3.86 1.24
C VAL A 150 -8.93 4.85 0.16
N TYR A 151 -8.88 6.13 0.53
CA TYR A 151 -9.41 7.22 -0.28
C TYR A 151 -8.34 8.28 -0.54
N TYR A 152 -8.54 9.03 -1.62
CA TYR A 152 -7.84 10.26 -1.89
C TYR A 152 -8.82 11.40 -2.15
N ARG A 153 -8.35 12.63 -1.98
CA ARG A 153 -8.95 13.82 -2.58
C ARG A 153 -7.84 14.77 -3.00
N MET A 154 -8.08 15.54 -4.05
CA MET A 154 -7.10 16.49 -4.56
C MET A 154 -7.76 17.84 -4.81
N LYS A 155 -6.99 18.90 -4.60
CA LYS A 155 -7.33 20.27 -4.99
C LYS A 155 -6.19 20.91 -5.77
N THR A 156 -6.50 21.93 -6.56
CA THR A 156 -5.51 22.76 -7.24
C THR A 156 -5.80 24.23 -7.05
N GLU A 157 -4.80 25.08 -7.28
CA GLU A 157 -4.95 26.53 -7.07
C GLU A 157 -6.06 27.17 -7.93
N ASP A 158 -6.24 26.77 -9.19
CA ASP A 158 -7.15 27.47 -10.13
C ASP A 158 -7.77 26.58 -11.22
N ILE A 159 -7.64 25.25 -11.15
CA ILE A 159 -8.11 24.32 -12.20
C ILE A 159 -9.02 23.22 -11.64
N LEU A 160 -10.23 23.16 -12.19
CA LEU A 160 -11.15 22.06 -11.95
C LEU A 160 -10.76 20.82 -12.77
N ASN A 161 -10.92 19.63 -12.19
CA ASN A 161 -10.65 18.34 -12.83
C ASN A 161 -9.21 18.19 -13.37
N ALA A 162 -8.25 18.87 -12.76
CA ALA A 162 -6.85 18.62 -13.04
C ALA A 162 -6.50 17.22 -12.54
N THR A 163 -5.71 16.47 -13.30
CA THR A 163 -5.28 15.14 -12.91
C THR A 163 -3.79 15.08 -12.59
N ALA A 164 -3.41 14.16 -11.71
CA ALA A 164 -2.05 13.76 -11.43
C ALA A 164 -1.94 12.23 -11.48
N THR A 165 -0.93 11.73 -12.19
CA THR A 165 -0.60 10.30 -12.18
C THR A 165 0.40 10.04 -11.07
N VAL A 166 0.05 9.15 -10.14
CA VAL A 166 0.81 8.89 -8.93
C VAL A 166 1.17 7.41 -8.81
N GLU A 167 2.30 7.15 -8.17
CA GLU A 167 2.70 5.81 -7.71
C GLU A 167 2.71 5.79 -6.19
N LEU A 168 2.13 4.75 -5.62
CA LEU A 168 2.05 4.58 -4.17
C LEU A 168 2.98 3.46 -3.77
N ARG A 169 3.88 3.75 -2.82
CA ARG A 169 4.68 2.71 -2.19
C ARG A 169 3.98 2.27 -0.91
N TYR A 170 3.73 0.98 -0.75
CA TYR A 170 3.12 0.46 0.47
C TYR A 170 3.67 -0.91 0.85
N HIS A 171 3.38 -1.31 2.08
CA HIS A 171 3.59 -2.67 2.57
C HIS A 171 2.40 -3.06 3.44
N TYR A 172 2.10 -4.35 3.53
CA TYR A 172 0.98 -4.88 4.31
C TYR A 172 1.50 -5.84 5.37
N HIS A 173 0.80 -5.89 6.51
CA HIS A 173 1.11 -6.82 7.58
C HIS A 173 0.24 -8.08 7.40
N PRO A 174 0.84 -9.26 7.15
CA PRO A 174 0.12 -10.52 7.12
C PRO A 174 -0.49 -10.77 8.50
N VAL A 175 -1.68 -11.37 8.49
CA VAL A 175 -2.48 -11.67 9.68
C VAL A 175 -2.00 -12.96 10.31
#